data_AF-Q5BZB5-F1
#
_entry.id   AF-Q5BZB5-F1
#
_cell.length_a   1.000
_cell.length_b   1.000
_cell.length_c   1.000
_cell.angle_alpha   90.00
_cell.angle_beta   90.00
_cell.angle_gamma   90.00
#
_symmetry.space_group_name_H-M   'P 1'
#
loop_
_entity.id
_entity.type
_entity.pdbx_description
1 polymer ?
#
loop_
_entity_poly.entity_id
_entity_poly.type
_entity_poly.pdbx_seq_one_letter_code
_entity_poly.pdbx_strand_id
1 'polypeptide(L)'
;PAGCGKSTYCTTMQAHCETLRRKVDVINLDPAAEFFEYTPLADIRDLIHLDDVMEDEDIHLGPNGGLVFCLEYLQQNLNWLDTALGDIDGDYLLFDCPGQIELYSHLPIMPRVIEYMQRKWDFRFVTVFILDARFLVDSSHFLAGVLSALSAMVSLSTAHINVMTKLDLLSEQKQKYVIARYLNPDMDYFFDLDQVLDEDNKHHEQETSLIN
;
A
#
# COMPACT_ATOMS: atom_id res chain seq x y z
N PRO A 1 -0.04 1.70 3.28
CA PRO A 1 -0.81 1.70 4.55
C PRO A 1 -2.05 0.78 4.47
N ALA A 2 -2.63 0.42 5.62
CA ALA A 2 -3.85 -0.38 5.66
C ALA A 2 -5.04 0.43 5.14
N GLY A 3 -5.96 -0.24 4.44
CA GLY A 3 -7.18 0.41 3.93
C GLY A 3 -6.97 1.46 2.83
N CYS A 4 -5.77 1.67 2.29
CA CYS A 4 -5.56 2.65 1.21
C CYS A 4 -6.00 2.17 -0.19
N GLY A 5 -6.46 0.92 -0.34
CA GLY A 5 -6.98 0.39 -1.60
C GLY A 5 -5.97 -0.38 -2.45
N LYS A 6 -4.98 -1.05 -1.83
CA LYS A 6 -3.97 -1.87 -2.53
C LYS A 6 -4.58 -3.03 -3.32
N SER A 7 -5.44 -3.83 -2.67
CA SER A 7 -6.13 -4.94 -3.32
C SER A 7 -7.09 -4.45 -4.42
N THR A 8 -7.83 -3.36 -4.17
CA THR A 8 -8.69 -2.72 -5.19
C THR A 8 -7.87 -2.22 -6.39
N TYR A 9 -6.69 -1.67 -6.15
CA TYR A 9 -5.76 -1.27 -7.21
C TYR A 9 -5.31 -2.49 -8.04
N CYS A 10 -4.98 -3.61 -7.39
CA CYS A 10 -4.60 -4.85 -8.06
C CYS A 10 -5.74 -5.37 -8.96
N THR A 11 -6.97 -5.46 -8.43
CA THR A 11 -8.16 -5.86 -9.21
C THR A 11 -8.35 -4.95 -10.43
N THR A 12 -8.31 -3.63 -10.21
CA THR A 12 -8.58 -2.64 -11.26
C THR A 12 -7.48 -2.68 -12.33
N MET A 13 -6.22 -2.82 -11.92
CA MET A 13 -5.09 -2.86 -12.83
C MET A 13 -5.10 -4.13 -13.68
N GLN A 14 -5.38 -5.29 -13.08
CA GLN A 14 -5.51 -6.55 -13.80
C GLN A 14 -6.60 -6.43 -14.87
N ALA A 15 -7.81 -6.01 -14.49
CA ALA A 15 -8.92 -5.83 -15.44
C ALA A 15 -8.58 -4.80 -16.53
N HIS A 16 -7.93 -3.69 -16.19
CA HIS A 16 -7.52 -2.68 -17.16
C HIS A 16 -6.51 -3.24 -18.16
N CYS A 17 -5.49 -3.96 -17.71
CA CYS A 17 -4.49 -4.56 -18.59
C CYS A 17 -5.06 -5.66 -19.48
N GLU A 18 -6.01 -6.46 -19.00
CA GLU A 18 -6.74 -7.44 -19.80
C GLU A 18 -7.48 -6.77 -20.97
N THR A 19 -8.13 -5.63 -20.75
CA THR A 19 -8.79 -4.88 -21.85
C THR A 19 -7.80 -4.39 -22.91
N LEU A 20 -6.55 -4.16 -22.51
CA LEU A 20 -5.44 -3.79 -23.39
C LEU A 20 -4.71 -5.00 -23.99
N ARG A 21 -5.20 -6.22 -23.73
CA ARG A 21 -4.58 -7.50 -24.14
C ARG A 21 -3.15 -7.67 -23.60
N ARG A 22 -2.89 -7.17 -22.40
CA ARG A 22 -1.64 -7.40 -21.66
C ARG A 22 -1.94 -8.36 -20.53
N LYS A 23 -1.16 -9.43 -20.44
CA LYS A 23 -1.32 -10.41 -19.36
C LYS A 23 -0.65 -9.87 -18.08
N VAL A 24 -1.41 -9.82 -16.99
CA VAL A 24 -0.92 -9.40 -15.68
C VAL A 24 -1.42 -10.38 -14.64
N ASP A 25 -0.48 -11.01 -13.96
CA ASP A 25 -0.76 -11.97 -12.90
C ASP A 25 -0.55 -11.30 -11.54
N VAL A 26 -1.48 -11.53 -10.60
CA VAL A 26 -1.43 -10.95 -9.24
C VAL A 26 -0.91 -12.00 -8.26
N ILE A 27 -0.03 -11.60 -7.36
CA ILE A 27 0.54 -12.44 -6.30
C ILE A 27 0.12 -11.82 -4.98
N ASN A 28 -0.59 -12.58 -4.15
CA ASN A 28 -0.93 -12.15 -2.80
C ASN A 28 0.20 -12.49 -1.83
N LEU A 29 0.73 -11.46 -1.15
CA LEU A 29 1.68 -11.56 -0.06
C LEU A 29 1.08 -11.13 1.29
N ASP A 30 -0.22 -10.82 1.36
CA ASP A 30 -0.91 -10.51 2.63
C ASP A 30 -1.52 -11.77 3.25
N PRO A 31 -0.93 -12.31 4.34
CA PRO A 31 -1.42 -13.52 4.99
C PRO A 31 -2.70 -13.29 5.84
N ALA A 32 -3.11 -12.03 6.03
CA ALA A 32 -4.34 -11.66 6.74
C ALA A 32 -5.49 -11.28 5.81
N ALA A 33 -5.32 -11.45 4.50
CA ALA A 33 -6.35 -11.10 3.54
C ALA A 33 -7.50 -12.13 3.55
N GLU A 34 -8.72 -11.65 3.75
CA GLU A 34 -9.93 -12.49 3.84
C GLU A 34 -10.58 -12.71 2.47
N PHE A 35 -10.66 -11.66 1.64
CA PHE A 35 -11.41 -11.68 0.38
C PHE A 35 -10.67 -10.94 -0.73
N PHE A 36 -10.66 -11.54 -1.92
CA PHE A 36 -10.13 -10.92 -3.15
C PHE A 36 -11.20 -10.86 -4.23
N GLU A 37 -11.19 -9.76 -4.98
CA GLU A 37 -11.97 -9.62 -6.22
C GLU A 37 -11.17 -10.05 -7.46
N TYR A 38 -9.91 -10.46 -7.28
CA TYR A 38 -9.03 -10.99 -8.32
C TYR A 38 -8.68 -12.46 -8.04
N THR A 39 -8.20 -13.17 -9.06
CA THR A 39 -7.64 -14.53 -8.90
C THR A 39 -6.12 -14.44 -8.79
N PRO A 40 -5.52 -14.67 -7.61
CA PRO A 40 -4.07 -14.67 -7.48
C PRO A 40 -3.47 -15.88 -8.22
N LEU A 41 -2.34 -15.65 -8.90
CA LEU A 41 -1.48 -16.71 -9.42
C LEU A 41 -0.82 -17.49 -8.27
N ALA A 42 -0.40 -16.77 -7.24
CA ALA A 42 0.22 -17.31 -6.03
C ALA A 42 -0.34 -16.59 -4.81
N ASP A 43 -0.62 -17.34 -3.75
CA ASP A 43 -1.17 -16.83 -2.50
C ASP A 43 -0.31 -17.29 -1.32
N ILE A 44 0.27 -16.35 -0.58
CA ILE A 44 1.08 -16.65 0.62
C ILE A 44 0.34 -17.52 1.63
N ARG A 45 -1.00 -17.47 1.64
CA ARG A 45 -1.85 -18.29 2.52
C ARG A 45 -1.69 -19.80 2.27
N ASP A 46 -1.24 -20.20 1.07
CA ASP A 46 -0.90 -21.60 0.77
C ASP A 46 0.43 -22.03 1.43
N LEU A 47 1.28 -21.07 1.79
CA LEU A 47 2.53 -21.29 2.53
C LEU A 47 2.30 -21.17 4.05
N ILE A 48 1.65 -20.07 4.47
CA ILE A 48 1.38 -19.76 5.87
C ILE A 48 0.19 -18.79 6.00
N HIS A 49 -0.80 -19.17 6.81
CA HIS A 49 -1.97 -18.35 7.10
C HIS A 49 -1.85 -17.67 8.47
N LEU A 50 -2.32 -16.43 8.62
CA LEU A 50 -2.24 -15.71 9.90
C LEU A 50 -3.01 -16.44 11.02
N ASP A 51 -4.23 -16.90 10.72
CA ASP A 51 -5.07 -17.61 11.70
C ASP A 51 -4.38 -18.86 12.26
N ASP A 52 -3.73 -19.66 11.41
CA ASP A 52 -2.98 -20.85 11.84
C ASP A 52 -1.86 -20.50 12.84
N VAL A 53 -1.19 -19.37 12.63
CA VAL A 53 -0.13 -18.88 13.52
C VAL A 53 -0.69 -18.35 14.84
N MET A 54 -1.89 -17.76 14.82
CA MET A 54 -2.54 -17.21 16.01
C MET A 54 -3.22 -18.29 16.87
N GLU A 55 -3.64 -19.40 16.26
CA GLU A 55 -4.27 -20.53 16.94
C GLU A 55 -3.26 -21.55 17.50
N ASP A 56 -1.99 -21.46 17.10
CA ASP A 56 -0.93 -22.33 17.58
C ASP A 56 -0.66 -22.13 19.08
N GLU A 57 -0.88 -23.19 19.87
CA GLU A 57 -0.72 -23.19 21.33
C GLU A 57 0.73 -22.93 21.78
N ASP A 58 1.73 -23.19 20.93
CA ASP A 58 3.14 -22.90 21.22
C ASP A 58 3.49 -21.44 20.90
N ILE A 59 2.78 -20.80 19.96
CA ILE A 59 3.08 -19.46 19.43
C ILE A 59 2.07 -18.45 19.97
N HIS A 60 2.39 -17.82 21.10
CA HIS A 60 1.53 -16.84 21.77
C HIS A 60 1.66 -15.43 21.15
N LEU A 61 1.42 -15.30 19.84
CA LEU A 61 1.52 -14.02 19.12
C LEU A 61 0.15 -13.42 18.86
N GLY A 62 0.02 -12.11 19.09
CA GLY A 62 -1.15 -11.34 18.63
C GLY A 62 -1.10 -11.07 17.12
N PRO A 63 -2.14 -10.46 16.52
CA PRO A 63 -2.27 -10.30 15.07
C PRO A 63 -1.04 -9.67 14.37
N ASN A 64 -0.49 -8.59 14.93
CA ASN A 64 0.69 -7.95 14.36
C ASN A 64 1.97 -8.80 14.51
N GLY A 65 2.08 -9.58 15.59
CA GLY A 65 3.19 -10.51 15.79
C GLY A 65 3.09 -11.71 14.84
N GLY A 66 1.89 -12.23 14.63
CA GLY A 66 1.62 -13.29 13.67
C GLY A 66 1.93 -12.84 12.24
N LEU A 67 1.60 -11.61 11.85
CA LEU A 67 1.96 -11.04 10.55
C LEU A 67 3.47 -10.99 10.34
N VAL A 68 4.21 -10.53 11.35
CA VAL A 68 5.68 -10.54 11.33
C VAL A 68 6.21 -11.96 11.12
N PHE A 69 5.70 -12.92 11.90
CA PHE A 69 6.10 -14.32 11.80
C PHE A 69 5.83 -14.91 10.41
N CYS A 70 4.65 -14.67 9.83
CA CYS A 70 4.29 -15.13 8.49
C CYS A 70 5.30 -14.64 7.43
N LEU A 71 5.67 -13.36 7.50
CA LEU A 71 6.61 -12.78 6.55
C LEU A 71 8.06 -13.25 6.79
N GLU A 72 8.47 -13.47 8.04
CA GLU A 72 9.77 -14.10 8.34
C GLU A 72 9.82 -15.53 7.82
N TYR A 73 8.72 -16.28 7.94
CA TYR A 73 8.60 -17.62 7.39
C TYR A 73 8.71 -17.63 5.86
N LEU A 74 8.04 -16.68 5.18
CA LEU A 74 8.23 -16.46 3.73
C LEU A 74 9.69 -16.16 3.39
N GLN A 75 10.35 -15.30 4.18
CA GLN A 75 11.76 -14.94 3.96
C GLN A 75 12.71 -16.13 4.09
N GLN A 76 12.40 -17.10 4.95
CA GLN A 76 13.16 -18.34 5.11
C GLN A 76 12.86 -19.35 3.99
N ASN A 77 11.68 -19.27 3.37
CA ASN A 77 11.19 -20.20 2.35
C ASN A 77 10.96 -19.51 1.00
N LEU A 78 11.87 -18.61 0.58
CA LEU A 78 11.73 -17.88 -0.69
C LEU A 78 11.65 -18.78 -1.93
N ASN A 79 12.16 -20.01 -1.83
CA ASN A 79 12.02 -21.04 -2.85
C ASN A 79 10.55 -21.45 -3.12
N TRP A 80 9.64 -21.19 -2.18
CA TRP A 80 8.20 -21.37 -2.43
C TRP A 80 7.71 -20.54 -3.62
N LEU A 81 8.28 -19.34 -3.83
CA LEU A 81 7.97 -18.51 -5.00
C LEU A 81 8.29 -19.24 -6.30
N ASP A 82 9.28 -20.13 -6.32
CA ASP A 82 9.62 -20.90 -7.51
C ASP A 82 8.49 -21.83 -7.93
N THR A 83 7.94 -22.54 -6.94
CA THR A 83 6.85 -23.47 -7.15
C THR A 83 5.53 -22.76 -7.39
N ALA A 84 5.30 -21.65 -6.69
CA ALA A 84 4.06 -20.91 -6.78
C ALA A 84 3.93 -20.14 -8.10
N LEU A 85 5.05 -19.61 -8.61
CA LEU A 85 5.07 -18.89 -9.87
C LEU A 85 5.19 -19.82 -11.10
N GLY A 86 5.90 -20.96 -10.95
CA GLY A 86 6.09 -21.92 -12.02
C GLY A 86 6.80 -21.33 -13.25
N ASP A 87 6.44 -21.84 -14.43
CA ASP A 87 6.90 -21.30 -15.71
C ASP A 87 6.07 -20.06 -16.08
N ILE A 88 6.52 -18.89 -15.61
CA ILE A 88 5.89 -17.62 -15.93
C ILE A 88 6.26 -17.19 -17.35
N ASP A 89 5.25 -17.15 -18.23
CA ASP A 89 5.34 -16.57 -19.59
C ASP A 89 4.67 -15.17 -19.65
N GLY A 90 4.35 -14.60 -18.48
CA GLY A 90 3.63 -13.34 -18.33
C GLY A 90 4.52 -12.10 -18.40
N ASP A 91 3.98 -11.02 -18.99
CA ASP A 91 4.70 -9.76 -19.18
C ASP A 91 4.87 -8.95 -17.89
N TYR A 92 3.91 -9.05 -16.95
CA TYR A 92 3.91 -8.26 -15.71
C TYR A 92 3.34 -9.05 -14.53
N LEU A 93 3.95 -8.83 -13.36
CA LEU A 93 3.51 -9.34 -12.07
C LEU A 93 3.13 -8.17 -11.15
N LEU A 94 1.99 -8.29 -10.47
CA LEU A 94 1.55 -7.37 -9.42
C LEU A 94 1.63 -8.07 -8.07
N PHE A 95 2.30 -7.47 -7.10
CA PHE A 95 2.38 -7.99 -5.74
C PHE A 95 1.44 -7.19 -4.83
N ASP A 96 0.36 -7.81 -4.35
CA ASP A 96 -0.45 -7.23 -3.28
C ASP A 96 0.20 -7.57 -1.95
N CYS A 97 0.64 -6.54 -1.23
CA CYS A 97 1.46 -6.70 -0.04
C CYS A 97 0.68 -6.27 1.22
N PRO A 98 1.04 -6.77 2.43
CA PRO A 98 0.40 -6.40 3.69
C PRO A 98 0.20 -4.90 3.89
N GLY A 99 -0.90 -4.51 4.55
CA GLY A 99 -1.24 -3.10 4.77
C GLY A 99 -0.38 -2.37 5.79
N GLN A 100 0.15 -3.09 6.77
CA GLN A 100 0.89 -2.56 7.91
C GLN A 100 2.27 -2.10 7.45
N ILE A 101 2.54 -0.80 7.52
CA ILE A 101 3.77 -0.22 7.00
C ILE A 101 5.00 -0.61 7.84
N GLU A 102 4.76 -0.93 9.10
CA GLU A 102 5.74 -1.36 10.09
C GLU A 102 6.46 -2.66 9.66
N LEU A 103 5.79 -3.50 8.86
CA LEU A 103 6.35 -4.74 8.32
C LEU A 103 7.48 -4.49 7.32
N TYR A 104 7.53 -3.31 6.72
CA TYR A 104 8.54 -2.92 5.72
C TYR A 104 9.67 -2.07 6.31
N SER A 105 9.47 -1.50 7.50
CA SER A 105 10.48 -0.67 8.17
C SER A 105 11.41 -1.47 9.07
N HIS A 106 10.90 -2.50 9.75
CA HIS A 106 11.66 -3.22 10.77
C HIS A 106 12.37 -4.48 10.23
N LEU A 107 11.86 -5.07 9.15
CA LEU A 107 12.36 -6.32 8.62
C LEU A 107 12.68 -6.18 7.13
N PRO A 108 13.89 -6.55 6.67
CA PRO A 108 14.29 -6.44 5.27
C PRO A 108 13.70 -7.60 4.45
N ILE A 109 12.39 -7.83 4.54
CA ILE A 109 11.72 -8.97 3.89
C ILE A 109 11.54 -8.66 2.41
N MET A 110 10.88 -7.54 2.10
CA MET A 110 10.66 -7.14 0.70
C MET A 110 11.96 -6.90 -0.08
N PRO A 111 13.01 -6.23 0.47
CA PRO A 111 14.29 -6.15 -0.21
C PRO A 111 14.88 -7.51 -0.58
N ARG A 112 14.76 -8.52 0.31
CA ARG A 112 15.22 -9.89 0.02
C ARG A 112 14.37 -10.59 -1.04
N VAL A 113 13.05 -10.41 -1.02
CA VAL A 113 12.15 -10.92 -2.07
C VAL A 113 12.53 -10.31 -3.42
N ILE A 114 12.71 -8.99 -3.48
CA ILE A 114 13.13 -8.27 -4.70
C ILE A 114 14.47 -8.78 -5.21
N GLU A 115 15.47 -8.88 -4.34
CA GLU A 115 16.81 -9.37 -4.70
C GLU A 115 16.77 -10.82 -5.21
N TYR A 116 15.99 -11.68 -4.55
CA TYR A 116 15.80 -13.07 -4.96
C TYR A 116 15.23 -13.16 -6.37
N MET A 117 14.14 -12.43 -6.64
CA MET A 117 13.47 -12.43 -7.93
C MET A 117 14.31 -11.79 -9.05
N GLN A 118 15.03 -10.71 -8.75
CA GLN A 118 15.97 -10.08 -9.66
C GLN A 118 17.08 -11.06 -10.09
N ARG A 119 17.70 -11.75 -9.13
CA ARG A 119 18.80 -12.68 -9.44
C ARG A 119 18.34 -13.92 -10.21
N LYS A 120 17.11 -14.38 -9.94
CA LYS A 120 16.62 -15.65 -10.48
C LYS A 120 15.97 -15.52 -11.86
N TRP A 121 15.15 -14.48 -12.04
CA TRP A 121 14.32 -14.30 -13.24
C TRP A 121 14.55 -12.97 -13.95
N ASP A 122 15.52 -12.16 -13.51
CA ASP A 122 15.85 -10.85 -14.09
C ASP A 122 14.66 -9.85 -14.11
N PHE A 123 13.78 -9.94 -13.11
CA PHE A 123 12.66 -9.01 -12.96
C PHE A 123 13.12 -7.59 -12.67
N ARG A 124 12.44 -6.61 -13.28
CA ARG A 124 12.61 -5.19 -12.95
C ARG A 124 11.46 -4.72 -12.08
N PHE A 125 11.78 -4.19 -10.90
CA PHE A 125 10.79 -3.78 -9.91
C PHE A 125 10.49 -2.28 -9.95
N VAL A 126 9.23 -1.96 -9.77
CA VAL A 126 8.71 -0.62 -9.50
C VAL A 126 7.79 -0.72 -8.29
N THR A 127 8.07 0.08 -7.25
CA THR A 127 7.19 0.20 -6.10
C THR A 127 6.10 1.22 -6.38
N VAL A 128 4.84 0.81 -6.20
CA VAL A 128 3.68 1.71 -6.24
C VAL A 128 3.24 1.95 -4.80
N PHE A 129 3.49 3.16 -4.29
CA PHE A 129 3.15 3.54 -2.94
C PHE A 129 1.80 4.27 -2.91
N ILE A 130 0.80 3.59 -2.35
CA ILE A 130 -0.58 4.06 -2.37
C ILE A 130 -0.92 4.82 -1.07
N LEU A 131 -1.37 6.06 -1.24
CA LEU A 131 -1.87 6.97 -0.20
C LEU A 131 -3.35 7.24 -0.41
N ASP A 132 -4.12 7.34 0.66
CA ASP A 132 -5.54 7.70 0.63
C ASP A 132 -5.67 9.22 0.84
N ALA A 133 -6.34 9.90 -0.09
CA ALA A 133 -6.42 11.36 -0.14
C ALA A 133 -7.00 11.98 1.13
N ARG A 134 -7.85 11.25 1.88
CA ARG A 134 -8.44 11.73 3.14
C ARG A 134 -7.39 11.98 4.22
N PHE A 135 -6.29 11.22 4.21
CA PHE A 135 -5.17 11.42 5.13
C PHE A 135 -4.25 12.56 4.71
N LEU A 136 -4.43 13.14 3.52
CA LEU A 136 -3.56 14.20 3.00
C LEU A 136 -4.17 15.60 3.17
N VAL A 137 -5.35 15.69 3.79
CA VAL A 137 -6.05 16.96 4.05
C VAL A 137 -5.37 17.72 5.18
N ASP A 138 -5.03 17.03 6.27
CA ASP A 138 -4.35 17.60 7.42
C ASP A 138 -2.85 17.66 7.19
N SER A 139 -2.23 18.76 7.59
CA SER A 139 -0.81 18.99 7.35
C SER A 139 0.14 18.01 8.00
N SER A 140 -0.15 17.66 9.25
CA SER A 140 0.63 16.69 10.04
C SER A 140 0.61 15.34 9.34
N HIS A 141 -0.57 14.92 8.90
CA HIS A 141 -0.76 13.64 8.23
C HIS A 141 -0.15 13.64 6.82
N PHE A 142 -0.23 14.76 6.10
CA PHE A 142 0.46 14.92 4.82
C PHE A 142 1.97 14.76 4.98
N LEU A 143 2.58 15.45 5.95
CA LEU A 143 4.02 15.34 6.23
C LEU A 143 4.39 13.90 6.62
N ALA A 144 3.61 13.28 7.49
CA ALA A 144 3.81 11.87 7.86
C ALA A 144 3.72 10.95 6.63
N GLY A 145 2.78 11.20 5.71
CA GLY A 145 2.63 10.46 4.46
C GLY A 145 3.84 10.60 3.53
N VAL A 146 4.35 11.83 3.36
CA VAL A 146 5.56 12.10 2.55
C VAL A 146 6.79 11.43 3.14
N LEU A 147 7.00 11.56 4.45
CA LEU A 147 8.12 10.90 5.15
C LEU A 147 8.02 9.38 5.07
N SER A 148 6.80 8.83 5.17
CA SER A 148 6.56 7.39 5.02
C SER A 148 6.87 6.90 3.61
N ALA A 149 6.46 7.65 2.58
CA ALA A 149 6.78 7.34 1.19
C ALA A 149 8.28 7.40 0.92
N LEU A 150 8.97 8.41 1.46
CA LEU A 150 10.42 8.55 1.34
C LEU A 150 11.15 7.41 2.06
N SER A 151 10.70 7.04 3.26
CA SER A 151 11.25 5.90 4.01
C SER A 151 11.11 4.59 3.23
N ALA A 152 9.94 4.33 2.64
CA ALA A 152 9.69 3.17 1.79
C ALA A 152 10.60 3.17 0.54
N MET A 153 10.77 4.32 -0.12
CA MET A 153 11.66 4.48 -1.27
C MET A 153 13.11 4.11 -0.93
N VAL A 154 13.63 4.58 0.21
CA VAL A 154 14.99 4.26 0.66
C VAL A 154 15.10 2.79 1.05
N SER A 155 14.15 2.26 1.81
CA SER A 155 14.15 0.86 2.28
C SER A 155 14.12 -0.14 1.12
N LEU A 156 13.26 0.09 0.12
CA LEU A 156 13.10 -0.82 -1.02
C LEU A 156 14.13 -0.60 -2.12
N SER A 157 14.72 0.58 -2.23
CA SER A 157 15.76 0.90 -3.22
C SER A 157 15.35 0.56 -4.67
N THR A 158 14.06 0.74 -5.01
CA THR A 158 13.51 0.52 -6.35
C THR A 158 12.92 1.82 -6.92
N ALA A 159 12.63 1.85 -8.22
CA ALA A 159 11.87 2.96 -8.81
C ALA A 159 10.53 3.08 -8.06
N HIS A 160 10.17 4.30 -7.64
CA HIS A 160 9.08 4.51 -6.70
C HIS A 160 8.07 5.50 -7.26
N ILE A 161 6.81 5.08 -7.34
CA ILE A 161 5.69 5.87 -7.85
C ILE A 161 4.71 6.07 -6.70
N ASN A 162 4.47 7.32 -6.32
CA ASN A 162 3.45 7.65 -5.34
C ASN A 162 2.09 7.80 -6.05
N VAL A 163 1.06 7.12 -5.54
CA VAL A 163 -0.29 7.18 -6.07
C VAL A 163 -1.23 7.62 -4.96
N MET A 164 -1.94 8.72 -5.20
CA MET A 164 -3.02 9.18 -4.34
C MET A 164 -4.35 8.60 -4.82
N THR A 165 -5.10 7.98 -3.92
CA THR A 165 -6.37 7.29 -4.17
C THR A 165 -7.52 7.95 -3.43
N LYS A 166 -8.76 7.58 -3.80
CA LYS A 166 -10.00 8.00 -3.14
C LYS A 166 -10.22 9.51 -3.08
N LEU A 167 -9.72 10.21 -4.11
CA LEU A 167 -9.89 11.65 -4.24
C LEU A 167 -11.38 12.03 -4.36
N ASP A 168 -12.18 11.15 -4.96
CA ASP A 168 -13.63 11.25 -5.10
C ASP A 168 -14.38 11.35 -3.76
N LEU A 169 -13.79 10.89 -2.65
CA LEU A 169 -14.39 10.98 -1.32
C LEU A 169 -14.25 12.36 -0.68
N LEU A 170 -13.48 13.28 -1.28
CA LEU A 170 -13.30 14.64 -0.79
C LEU A 170 -14.26 15.62 -1.48
N SER A 171 -14.60 16.71 -0.79
CA SER A 171 -15.31 17.84 -1.42
C SER A 171 -14.45 18.50 -2.49
N GLU A 172 -15.07 19.14 -3.49
CA GLU A 172 -14.34 19.75 -4.62
C GLU A 172 -13.24 20.73 -4.17
N GLN A 173 -13.50 21.51 -3.12
CA GLN A 173 -12.52 22.42 -2.52
C GLN A 173 -11.33 21.66 -1.93
N LYS A 174 -11.58 20.61 -1.14
CA LYS A 174 -10.53 19.76 -0.55
C LYS A 174 -9.76 18.99 -1.63
N GLN A 175 -10.40 18.57 -2.71
CA GLN A 175 -9.72 17.95 -3.84
C GLN A 175 -8.70 18.91 -4.47
N LYS A 176 -9.11 20.14 -4.80
CA LYS A 176 -8.21 21.16 -5.36
C LYS A 176 -7.03 21.44 -4.44
N TYR A 177 -7.30 21.57 -3.13
CA TYR A 177 -6.29 21.76 -2.10
C TYR A 177 -5.26 20.62 -2.09
N VAL A 178 -5.72 19.37 -1.95
CA VAL A 178 -4.83 18.21 -1.82
C VAL A 178 -4.05 17.98 -3.13
N ILE A 179 -4.67 18.15 -4.30
CA ILE A 179 -3.99 18.03 -5.59
C ILE A 179 -2.86 19.05 -5.73
N ALA A 180 -3.13 20.32 -5.45
CA ALA A 180 -2.14 21.39 -5.58
C ALA A 180 -0.90 21.08 -4.72
N ARG A 181 -1.13 20.68 -3.48
CA ARG A 181 -0.09 20.33 -2.50
C ARG A 181 0.65 19.05 -2.85
N TYR A 182 -0.03 18.04 -3.40
CA TYR A 182 0.57 16.76 -3.75
C TYR A 182 1.47 16.85 -5.00
N LEU A 183 1.06 17.64 -6.00
CA LEU A 183 1.82 17.81 -7.25
C LEU A 183 2.96 18.83 -7.10
N ASN A 184 2.73 19.89 -6.33
CA ASN A 184 3.72 20.93 -6.05
C ASN A 184 3.86 21.10 -4.53
N PRO A 185 4.66 20.25 -3.86
CA PRO A 185 4.91 20.36 -2.44
C PRO A 185 5.84 21.55 -2.17
N ASP A 186 5.25 22.73 -1.98
CA ASP A 186 5.94 23.94 -1.52
C ASP A 186 5.70 24.13 -0.02
N MET A 187 6.79 24.23 0.75
CA MET A 187 6.75 24.38 2.21
C MET A 187 6.25 25.76 2.63
N ASP A 188 6.41 26.80 1.79
CA ASP A 188 5.91 28.13 2.12
C ASP A 188 4.37 28.16 2.02
N TYR A 189 3.82 27.49 1.00
CA TYR A 189 2.37 27.31 0.85
C TYR A 189 1.74 26.43 1.94
N PHE A 190 2.53 25.53 2.53
CA PHE A 190 2.05 24.55 3.51
C PHE A 190 1.45 25.20 4.75
N PHE A 191 2.03 26.30 5.23
CA PHE A 191 1.57 26.99 6.45
C PHE A 191 0.47 28.02 6.18
N ASP A 192 0.47 28.64 5.00
CA ASP A 192 -0.50 29.67 4.64
C ASP A 192 -1.88 29.09 4.33
N LEU A 193 -1.93 27.90 3.73
CA LEU A 193 -3.16 27.24 3.30
C LEU A 193 -3.96 26.57 4.45
N ASP A 194 -3.29 26.16 5.52
CA ASP A 194 -3.96 25.62 6.72
C ASP A 194 -4.77 26.70 7.45
N GLN A 195 -4.27 27.93 7.49
CA GLN A 195 -4.99 29.05 8.12
C GLN A 195 -6.32 29.33 7.41
N VAL A 196 -6.35 29.21 6.08
CA VAL A 196 -7.57 29.43 5.28
C VAL A 196 -8.62 28.36 5.54
N LEU A 197 -8.23 27.08 5.64
CA LEU A 197 -9.17 25.99 5.95
C LEU A 197 -9.72 26.07 7.38
N ASP A 198 -8.91 26.52 8.34
CA ASP A 198 -9.34 26.72 9.72
C ASP A 198 -10.30 27.89 9.88
N GLU A 199 -10.15 28.96 9.09
CA GLU A 199 -11.08 30.09 9.06
C GLU A 199 -12.43 29.70 8.43
N ASP A 200 -12.43 28.95 7.33
CA ASP A 200 -13.65 28.49 6.67
C ASP A 200 -14.46 27.49 7.53
N ASN A 201 -13.78 26.58 8.25
CA ASN A 201 -14.45 25.68 9.19
C ASN A 201 -15.12 26.44 10.34
N LYS A 202 -14.46 27.49 10.87
CA LYS A 202 -15.03 28.35 11.91
C LYS A 202 -16.25 29.13 11.41
N HIS A 203 -16.23 29.58 10.16
CA HIS A 203 -17.37 30.26 9.54
C HIS A 203 -18.58 29.33 9.34
N HIS A 204 -18.35 28.09 8.90
CA HIS A 204 -19.43 27.11 8.76
C HIS A 204 -20.03 26.67 10.12
N GLU A 205 -19.22 26.51 11.16
CA GLU A 205 -19.73 26.22 12.51
C GLU A 205 -20.56 27.38 13.08
N GLN A 206 -20.15 28.63 12.83
CA GLN A 206 -20.89 29.82 13.25
C GLN A 206 -22.25 29.94 12.56
N GLU A 207 -22.32 29.74 11.24
CA GLU A 207 -23.60 29.77 10.51
C GLU A 207 -24.57 28.67 10.98
N THR A 208 -24.06 27.48 11.29
CA THR A 208 -24.89 26.36 11.78
C THR A 208 -25.41 26.62 13.21
N SER A 209 -24.66 27.37 14.03
CA SER A 209 -25.07 27.77 15.38
C SER A 209 -26.15 28.86 15.42
N LEU A 210 -26.26 29.65 14.35
CA LEU A 210 -27.25 30.74 14.23
C LEU A 210 -28.63 30.26 13.73
N ILE A 211 -28.74 29.00 13.29
CA ILE A 211 -29.94 28.40 12.71
C ILE A 211 -30.71 27.53 13.75
N ASN A 212 -30.20 27.38 14.97
CA ASN A 212 -30.87 26.68 16.09
C ASN A 212 -31.42 27.64 17.16
#